data_AF-A0A366WJN1-F1
#
_entry.id   AF-A0A366WJN1-F1
#
_cell.length_a   1.000
_cell.length_b   1.000
_cell.length_c   1.000
_cell.angle_alpha   90.00
_cell.angle_beta   90.00
_cell.angle_gamma   90.00
#
_symmetry.space_group_name_H-M   'P 1'
#
loop_
_entity.id
_entity.type
_entity.pdbx_description
1 polymer ?
#
loop_
_entity_poly.entity_id
_entity_poly.type
_entity_poly.pdbx_seq_one_letter_code
_entity_poly.pdbx_strand_id
1 'polypeptide(L)'
;MRKTAVLLAVSLAGLSSLAHASDTEKGKLVFTQEAQPSCTLCHTLADAGSAGEIGPDLDELKPSREQVINAVTSGVGIMPPFGELLSSDQIQAVARYVTSVTGGEN
;
A
#
# COMPACT_ATOMS: atom_id res chain seq x y z
N MET A 1 23.11 9.54 51.93
CA MET A 1 22.97 8.29 51.15
C MET A 1 22.20 8.62 49.88
N ARG A 2 22.87 8.60 48.72
CA ARG A 2 22.36 9.09 47.42
C ARG A 2 21.45 8.02 46.79
N LYS A 3 20.18 8.34 46.58
CA LYS A 3 19.23 7.54 45.79
C LYS A 3 19.52 7.77 44.31
N THR A 4 20.10 6.80 43.62
CA THR A 4 20.28 6.83 42.16
C THR A 4 19.00 6.32 41.49
N ALA A 5 18.23 7.23 40.89
CA ALA A 5 17.15 6.87 39.98
C ALA A 5 17.77 6.59 38.60
N VAL A 6 17.67 5.34 38.15
CA VAL A 6 18.04 4.95 36.78
C VAL A 6 16.85 5.27 35.89
N LEU A 7 16.95 6.36 35.14
CA LEU A 7 16.02 6.69 34.06
C LEU A 7 16.31 5.77 32.87
N LEU A 8 15.45 4.76 32.67
CA LEU A 8 15.46 3.91 31.49
C LEU A 8 14.88 4.72 30.32
N ALA A 9 15.74 5.31 29.50
CA ALA A 9 15.34 5.92 28.24
C ALA A 9 15.07 4.79 27.23
N VAL A 10 13.79 4.42 27.08
CA VAL A 10 13.35 3.51 26.01
C VAL A 10 13.40 4.28 24.70
N SER A 11 14.34 3.90 23.83
CA SER A 11 14.53 4.45 22.49
C SER A 11 13.32 4.17 21.59
N LEU A 12 12.64 5.23 21.14
CA LEU A 12 11.39 5.22 20.37
C LEU A 12 11.53 4.73 18.90
N ALA A 13 12.72 4.31 18.47
CA ALA A 13 13.01 4.01 17.07
C ALA A 13 12.37 2.70 16.54
N GLY A 14 11.91 1.80 17.42
CA GLY A 14 11.34 0.51 17.02
C GLY A 14 9.87 0.55 16.58
N LEU A 15 9.10 1.58 16.97
CA LEU A 15 7.65 1.62 16.70
C LEU A 15 7.35 1.96 15.23
N SER A 16 8.19 2.78 14.60
CA SER A 16 7.95 3.29 13.23
C SER A 16 8.05 2.19 12.17
N SER A 17 9.00 1.25 12.30
CA SER A 17 9.16 0.15 11.34
C SER A 17 8.00 -0.85 11.41
N LEU A 18 7.46 -1.10 12.61
CA LEU A 18 6.30 -1.98 12.79
C LEU A 18 5.03 -1.38 12.17
N ALA A 19 4.82 -0.07 12.34
CA ALA A 19 3.71 0.64 11.73
C ALA A 19 3.77 0.63 10.19
N HIS A 20 4.97 0.78 9.62
CA HIS A 20 5.16 0.70 8.17
C HIS A 20 4.87 -0.70 7.61
N ALA A 21 5.35 -1.76 8.29
CA ALA A 21 5.06 -3.14 7.89
C ALA A 21 3.55 -3.41 7.90
N SER A 22 2.86 -3.01 8.98
CA SER A 22 1.39 -3.20 9.07
C SER A 22 0.62 -2.48 7.97
N ASP A 23 1.10 -1.32 7.52
CA ASP A 23 0.48 -0.56 6.45
C ASP A 23 0.66 -1.22 5.08
N THR A 24 1.85 -1.77 4.81
CA THR A 24 2.12 -2.53 3.58
C THR A 24 1.31 -3.83 3.55
N GLU A 25 1.20 -4.55 4.67
CA GLU A 25 0.33 -5.72 4.80
C GLU A 25 -1.13 -5.36 4.50
N LYS A 26 -1.63 -4.27 5.10
CA LYS A 26 -3.00 -3.77 4.83
C LYS A 26 -3.19 -3.44 3.35
N GLY A 27 -2.22 -2.78 2.73
CA GLY A 27 -2.27 -2.46 1.31
C GLY A 27 -2.32 -3.71 0.42
N LYS A 28 -1.58 -4.76 0.78
CA LYS A 28 -1.64 -6.06 0.11
C LYS A 28 -3.01 -6.73 0.24
N LEU A 29 -3.65 -6.65 1.42
CA LEU A 29 -5.02 -7.14 1.62
C LEU A 29 -6.03 -6.37 0.76
N VAL A 30 -5.91 -5.05 0.68
CA VAL A 30 -6.74 -4.25 -0.23
C VAL A 30 -6.54 -4.69 -1.68
N PHE A 31 -5.30 -4.86 -2.11
CA PHE A 31 -4.97 -5.28 -3.48
C PHE A 31 -5.53 -6.66 -3.85
N THR A 32 -5.51 -7.61 -2.90
CA THR A 32 -5.79 -9.03 -3.16
C THR A 32 -7.21 -9.47 -2.80
N GLN A 33 -7.89 -8.75 -1.91
CA GLN A 33 -9.13 -9.24 -1.27
C GLN A 33 -10.18 -8.16 -1.05
N GLU A 34 -9.83 -7.00 -0.48
CA GLU A 34 -10.85 -6.04 -0.03
C GLU A 34 -11.40 -5.17 -1.16
N ALA A 35 -10.58 -4.83 -2.17
CA ALA A 35 -11.08 -4.17 -3.37
C ALA A 35 -11.98 -5.14 -4.15
N GLN A 36 -13.13 -4.65 -4.62
CA GLN A 36 -14.09 -5.43 -5.40
C GLN A 36 -14.48 -4.66 -6.68
N PRO A 37 -14.04 -5.10 -7.87
CA PRO A 37 -13.21 -6.30 -8.13
C PRO A 37 -11.80 -6.19 -7.54
N SER A 38 -11.20 -7.35 -7.21
CA SER A 38 -9.80 -7.42 -6.75
C SER A 38 -8.86 -6.86 -7.81
N CYS A 39 -7.83 -6.12 -7.39
CA CYS A 39 -6.83 -5.56 -8.29
C CYS A 39 -6.09 -6.67 -9.07
N THR A 40 -5.94 -7.85 -8.46
CA THR A 40 -5.28 -9.03 -9.05
C THR A 40 -5.94 -9.55 -10.30
N LEU A 41 -7.24 -9.27 -10.51
CA LEU A 41 -7.97 -9.70 -11.69
C LEU A 41 -7.54 -8.94 -12.94
N CYS A 42 -7.07 -7.71 -12.76
CA CYS A 42 -6.74 -6.83 -13.87
C CYS A 42 -5.25 -6.59 -14.03
N HIS A 43 -4.46 -6.62 -12.95
CA HIS A 43 -3.07 -6.20 -12.97
C HIS A 43 -2.09 -7.34 -12.65
N THR A 44 -0.97 -7.36 -13.37
CA THR A 44 0.24 -8.08 -12.98
C THR A 44 0.93 -7.33 -11.84
N LEU A 45 1.28 -8.08 -10.79
CA LEU A 45 2.09 -7.62 -9.67
C LEU A 45 2.71 -8.84 -8.98
N ALA A 46 4.00 -9.06 -9.17
CA ALA A 46 4.70 -10.27 -8.76
C ALA A 46 4.64 -10.50 -7.24
N ASP A 47 4.76 -9.45 -6.42
CA ASP A 47 4.65 -9.58 -4.95
C ASP A 47 3.26 -10.08 -4.51
N ALA A 48 2.21 -9.69 -5.24
CA ALA A 48 0.84 -10.15 -5.00
C ALA A 48 0.56 -11.54 -5.59
N GLY A 49 1.49 -12.10 -6.38
CA GLY A 49 1.27 -13.32 -7.14
C GLY A 49 0.20 -13.17 -8.23
N SER A 50 -0.04 -11.96 -8.74
CA SER A 50 -1.05 -11.69 -9.76
C SER A 50 -0.43 -11.53 -11.16
N ALA A 51 -1.19 -11.93 -12.17
CA ALA A 51 -0.80 -11.90 -13.58
C ALA A 51 -1.98 -11.42 -14.46
N GLY A 52 -2.74 -10.43 -14.00
CA GLY A 52 -3.85 -9.86 -14.77
C GLY A 52 -3.34 -8.99 -15.91
N GLU A 53 -3.91 -9.14 -17.11
CA GLU A 53 -3.46 -8.47 -18.34
C GLU A 53 -4.48 -7.46 -18.90
N ILE A 54 -5.53 -7.12 -18.13
CA ILE A 54 -6.53 -6.13 -18.54
C ILE A 54 -5.99 -4.72 -18.32
N GLY A 55 -5.37 -4.50 -17.16
CA GLY A 55 -4.62 -3.30 -16.83
C GLY A 55 -3.13 -3.48 -17.11
N PRO A 56 -2.33 -2.41 -16.98
CA PRO A 56 -0.88 -2.49 -17.12
C PRO A 56 -0.25 -3.40 -16.05
N ASP A 57 0.89 -3.98 -16.42
CA ASP A 57 1.82 -4.59 -15.49
C ASP A 57 2.39 -3.51 -14.56
N LEU A 58 2.18 -3.68 -13.25
CA LEU A 58 2.59 -2.68 -12.26
C LEU A 58 4.08 -2.79 -11.92
N ASP A 59 4.70 -3.97 -12.07
CA ASP A 59 6.14 -4.16 -11.90
C ASP A 59 6.93 -3.43 -12.99
N GLU A 60 6.37 -3.33 -14.21
CA GLU A 60 6.93 -2.54 -15.30
C GLU A 60 6.58 -1.06 -15.19
N LEU A 61 5.31 -0.73 -14.91
CA LEU A 61 4.81 0.65 -14.90
C LEU A 61 5.42 1.48 -13.76
N LYS A 62 5.64 0.88 -12.58
CA LYS A 62 6.21 1.53 -11.39
C LYS A 62 5.58 2.89 -11.08
N PRO A 63 4.23 2.97 -10.96
CA PRO A 63 3.54 4.23 -10.79
C PRO A 63 3.96 4.92 -9.48
N SER A 64 3.96 6.26 -9.47
CA SER A 64 4.14 7.02 -8.23
C SER A 64 2.96 6.83 -7.28
N ARG A 65 3.17 7.15 -6.00
CA ARG A 65 2.11 7.02 -4.99
C ARG A 65 0.88 7.87 -5.33
N GLU A 66 1.09 9.07 -5.84
CA GLU A 66 0.01 9.97 -6.26
C GLU A 66 -0.76 9.40 -7.45
N GLN A 67 -0.07 8.81 -8.43
CA GLN A 67 -0.72 8.15 -9.57
C GLN A 67 -1.61 6.99 -9.10
N VAL A 68 -1.15 6.16 -8.16
CA VAL A 68 -1.95 5.06 -7.62
C VAL A 68 -3.17 5.60 -6.86
N ILE A 69 -3.00 6.61 -6.00
CA ILE A 69 -4.12 7.22 -5.25
C ILE A 69 -5.17 7.77 -6.22
N ASN A 70 -4.75 8.53 -7.22
CA ASN A 70 -5.66 9.16 -8.17
C ASN A 70 -6.40 8.10 -9.01
N ALA A 71 -5.68 7.06 -9.48
CA ALA A 71 -6.29 5.98 -10.26
C ALA A 71 -7.28 5.15 -9.45
N VAL A 72 -6.94 4.80 -8.21
CA VAL A 72 -7.84 4.04 -7.32
C VAL A 72 -9.06 4.88 -6.93
N THR A 73 -8.87 6.16 -6.63
CA THR A 73 -9.97 7.03 -6.19
C THR A 73 -10.96 7.28 -7.32
N SER A 74 -10.46 7.66 -8.50
CA SER A 74 -11.28 8.22 -9.58
C SER A 74 -11.48 7.26 -10.76
N GLY A 75 -10.78 6.13 -10.79
CA GLY A 75 -10.73 5.25 -11.95
C GLY A 75 -9.89 5.84 -13.10
N VAL A 76 -9.51 4.98 -14.06
CA VAL A 76 -8.79 5.38 -15.28
C VAL A 76 -9.20 4.43 -16.41
N GLY A 77 -9.78 4.96 -17.48
CA GLY A 77 -10.22 4.14 -18.62
C GLY A 77 -11.26 3.10 -18.20
N ILE A 78 -10.92 1.82 -18.33
CA ILE A 78 -11.79 0.71 -17.90
C ILE A 78 -11.68 0.38 -16.40
N MET A 79 -10.65 0.88 -15.72
CA MET A 79 -10.49 0.70 -14.27
C MET A 79 -11.60 1.50 -13.55
N PRO A 80 -12.49 0.85 -12.79
CA PRO A 80 -13.56 1.55 -12.09
C PRO A 80 -13.02 2.43 -10.95
N PRO A 81 -13.75 3.49 -10.56
CA PRO A 81 -13.44 4.23 -9.35
C PRO A 81 -13.74 3.40 -8.10
N PHE A 82 -12.84 3.45 -7.11
CA PHE A 82 -13.02 2.82 -5.80
C PHE A 82 -13.20 3.83 -4.66
N GLY A 83 -13.18 5.14 -4.95
CA GLY A 83 -13.25 6.20 -3.93
C GLY A 83 -14.48 6.16 -3.03
N GLU A 84 -15.58 5.57 -3.49
CA GLU A 84 -16.81 5.36 -2.69
C GLU A 84 -16.87 3.98 -2.02
N LEU A 85 -16.00 3.05 -2.43
CA LEU A 85 -15.98 1.65 -1.97
C LEU A 85 -14.90 1.41 -0.91
N LEU A 86 -13.78 2.13 -1.01
CA LEU A 86 -12.64 2.03 -0.11
C LEU A 86 -12.52 3.29 0.73
N SER A 87 -12.17 3.11 2.01
CA SER A 87 -11.79 4.22 2.88
C SER A 87 -10.50 4.89 2.40
N SER A 88 -10.30 6.16 2.77
CA SER A 88 -9.06 6.88 2.49
C SER A 88 -7.83 6.11 3.00
N ASP A 89 -7.91 5.47 4.16
CA ASP A 89 -6.82 4.67 4.71
C ASP A 89 -6.51 3.43 3.87
N GLN A 90 -7.52 2.77 3.30
CA GLN A 90 -7.32 1.63 2.39
C GLN A 90 -6.67 2.09 1.09
N ILE A 91 -7.13 3.20 0.51
CA ILE A 91 -6.54 3.79 -0.71
C ILE A 91 -5.08 4.17 -0.46
N GLN A 92 -4.79 4.78 0.68
CA GLN A 92 -3.42 5.14 1.05
C GLN A 92 -2.54 3.91 1.31
N ALA A 93 -3.10 2.85 1.90
CA ALA A 93 -2.39 1.61 2.16
C ALA A 93 -2.06 0.87 0.86
N VAL A 94 -3.02 0.70 -0.07
CA VAL A 94 -2.76 0.05 -1.36
C VAL A 94 -1.76 0.84 -2.21
N ALA A 95 -1.84 2.17 -2.18
CA ALA A 95 -0.86 3.02 -2.85
C ALA A 95 0.56 2.84 -2.28
N ARG A 96 0.71 2.80 -0.94
CA ARG A 96 2.00 2.50 -0.29
C ARG A 96 2.50 1.10 -0.66
N TYR A 97 1.62 0.11 -0.64
CA TYR A 97 1.98 -1.26 -0.98
C TYR A 97 2.51 -1.35 -2.41
N VAL A 98 1.74 -0.88 -3.40
CA VAL A 98 2.14 -0.92 -4.82
C VAL A 98 3.49 -0.24 -5.04
N THR A 99 3.70 0.97 -4.50
CA THR A 99 4.99 1.65 -4.66
C THR A 99 6.14 0.95 -3.95
N SER A 100 5.90 0.39 -2.77
CA SER A 100 6.94 -0.30 -2.00
C SER A 100 7.50 -1.54 -2.69
N VAL A 101 6.67 -2.25 -3.46
CA VAL A 101 7.08 -3.51 -4.12
C VAL A 101 7.53 -3.31 -5.57
N THR A 102 7.10 -2.22 -6.22
CA THR A 102 7.49 -1.88 -7.60
C THR A 102 8.68 -0.93 -7.67
N GLY A 103 8.97 -0.21 -6.58
CA GLY A 103 10.00 0.83 -6.53
C GLY A 103 9.56 2.15 -7.17
N GLY A 104 8.25 2.37 -7.36
CA GLY A 104 7.70 3.65 -7.81
C GLY A 104 7.93 4.75 -6.75
N GLU A 105 8.77 5.74 -7.08
CA GLU A 105 9.07 6.84 -6.16
C GLU A 105 7.93 7.89 -6.11
N ASN A 106 7.95 8.76 -5.10
CA ASN A 106 6.93 9.81 -4.90
C ASN A 106 7.13 10.99 -5.85
#